data_AF-A0A2V5TB01-F1
#
_entry.id   AF-A0A2V5TB01-F1
#
_cell.length_a   1.000
_cell.length_b   1.000
_cell.length_c   1.000
_cell.angle_alpha   90.00
_cell.angle_beta   90.00
_cell.angle_gamma   90.00
#
_symmetry.space_group_name_H-M   'P 1'
#
loop_
_entity.id
_entity.type
_entity.pdbx_description
1 polymer ?
#
loop_
_entity_poly.entity_id
_entity_poly.type
_entity_poly.pdbx_seq_one_letter_code
_entity_poly.pdbx_strand_id
1 'polypeptide(L)'
;KSPGRTEYAPVTLERGVTHDPEFENWANKVWRFGAGLGAEVSLKDFRKDITLDLYNEAGQLVLSYKIYRCWVSEYQILPDLDANANAIAIEQLKLENEGWERDHSVAEPAEPKF
;
A
#
# COMPACT_ATOMS: atom_id res chain seq x y z
N LYS A 1 26.00 -7.06 9.68
CA LYS A 1 24.75 -6.32 9.98
C LYS A 1 24.88 -5.77 11.39
N SER A 2 24.93 -4.45 11.57
CA SER A 2 25.06 -3.83 12.90
C SER A 2 23.72 -3.90 13.65
N PRO A 3 23.71 -4.18 14.97
CA PRO A 3 22.50 -4.06 15.79
C PRO A 3 21.98 -2.61 15.72
N GLY A 4 20.69 -2.42 15.39
CA GLY A 4 20.04 -1.10 15.36
C GLY A 4 19.53 -0.60 14.00
N ARG A 5 19.70 -1.36 12.91
CA ARG A 5 19.04 -1.07 11.63
C ARG A 5 17.84 -2.02 11.49
N THR A 6 16.69 -1.62 12.02
CA THR A 6 15.43 -2.32 11.74
C THR A 6 15.09 -2.09 10.27
N GLU A 7 15.01 -3.17 9.52
CA GLU A 7 14.57 -3.17 8.13
C GLU A 7 13.11 -3.62 8.14
N TYR A 8 12.25 -2.81 7.55
CA TYR A 8 10.83 -3.14 7.43
C TYR A 8 10.56 -3.68 6.04
N ALA A 9 9.83 -4.78 5.97
CA ALA A 9 9.44 -5.35 4.69
C ALA A 9 8.47 -4.41 3.95
N PRO A 10 8.57 -4.31 2.61
CA PRO A 10 7.63 -3.53 1.82
C PRO A 10 6.24 -4.17 1.84
N VAL A 11 5.22 -3.33 1.65
CA VAL A 11 3.82 -3.75 1.50
C VAL A 11 3.43 -3.59 0.04
N THR A 12 2.92 -4.64 -0.57
CA THR A 12 2.44 -4.60 -1.97
C THR A 12 0.92 -4.57 -1.98
N LEU A 13 0.35 -3.57 -2.64
CA LEU A 13 -1.08 -3.45 -2.86
C LEU A 13 -1.37 -3.79 -4.32
N GLU A 14 -2.35 -4.67 -4.54
CA GLU A 14 -2.82 -5.05 -5.85
C GLU A 14 -4.32 -4.80 -5.94
N ARG A 15 -4.76 -4.22 -7.05
CA ARG A 15 -6.19 -4.07 -7.34
C ARG A 15 -6.47 -4.26 -8.83
N GLY A 16 -7.71 -4.59 -9.17
CA GLY A 16 -8.13 -4.53 -10.57
C GLY A 16 -8.06 -3.09 -11.08
N VAL A 17 -7.72 -2.91 -12.36
CA VAL A 17 -7.66 -1.57 -12.98
C VAL A 17 -9.04 -0.92 -12.90
N THR A 18 -9.09 0.27 -12.31
CA THR A 18 -10.32 1.07 -12.18
C THR A 18 -10.13 2.47 -12.73
N HIS A 19 -11.21 3.26 -12.78
CA HIS A 19 -11.14 4.69 -13.07
C HIS A 19 -10.71 5.54 -11.87
N ASP A 20 -10.49 4.95 -10.70
CA ASP A 20 -10.04 5.67 -9.51
C ASP A 20 -8.53 5.95 -9.62
N PRO A 21 -8.11 7.23 -9.70
CA PRO A 21 -6.71 7.58 -9.89
C PRO A 21 -5.90 7.58 -8.58
N GLU A 22 -6.42 7.08 -7.44
CA GLU A 22 -5.74 7.23 -6.15
C GLU A 22 -4.30 6.67 -6.11
N PHE A 23 -4.06 5.48 -6.68
CA PHE A 23 -2.71 4.89 -6.74
C PHE A 23 -1.77 5.76 -7.59
N GLU A 24 -2.23 6.19 -8.76
CA GLU A 24 -1.49 7.09 -9.66
C GLU A 24 -1.19 8.44 -8.98
N ASN A 25 -2.17 9.03 -8.31
CA ASN A 25 -2.03 10.30 -7.60
C ASN A 25 -0.99 10.21 -6.49
N TRP A 26 -0.89 9.08 -5.79
CA TRP A 26 0.14 8.88 -4.78
C TRP A 26 1.52 8.63 -5.40
N ALA A 27 1.63 7.77 -6.40
CA ALA A 27 2.89 7.52 -7.11
C ALA A 27 3.49 8.83 -7.67
N ASN A 28 2.64 9.67 -8.29
CA ASN A 28 3.03 10.98 -8.79
C ASN A 28 3.52 11.93 -7.69
N LYS A 29 3.11 11.80 -6.42
CA LYS A 29 3.65 12.65 -5.35
C LYS A 29 5.10 12.34 -5.01
N VAL A 30 5.51 11.07 -5.15
CA VAL A 30 6.89 10.62 -4.89
C VAL A 30 7.80 11.10 -6.01
N TRP A 31 7.35 10.96 -7.26
CA TRP A 31 8.11 11.45 -8.41
C TRP A 31 7.18 11.86 -9.56
N ARG A 32 7.20 13.14 -9.94
CA ARG A 32 6.49 13.67 -11.13
C ARG A 32 7.44 13.76 -12.30
N PHE A 33 7.26 12.88 -13.28
CA PHE A 33 7.95 12.98 -14.56
C PHE A 33 7.57 14.29 -15.29
N GLY A 34 8.55 15.03 -15.78
CA GLY A 34 8.34 16.29 -16.52
C GLY A 34 8.05 17.52 -15.64
N ALA A 35 8.15 17.40 -14.31
CA ALA A 35 8.14 18.57 -13.43
C ALA A 35 9.43 19.38 -13.61
N GLY A 36 9.35 20.70 -13.45
CA GLY A 36 10.55 21.56 -13.48
C GLY A 36 11.57 21.18 -12.40
N LEU A 37 12.84 21.52 -12.62
CA LEU A 37 13.95 21.24 -11.69
C LEU A 37 13.56 21.60 -10.25
N GLY A 38 13.59 20.62 -9.34
CA GLY A 38 13.26 20.78 -7.92
C GLY A 38 11.78 20.64 -7.55
N ALA A 39 10.89 20.39 -8.51
CA ALA A 39 9.46 20.09 -8.27
C ALA A 39 9.10 18.61 -8.54
N GLU A 40 10.11 17.78 -8.78
CA GLU A 40 9.96 16.35 -9.11
C GLU A 40 9.43 15.54 -7.92
N VAL A 41 9.69 15.97 -6.67
CA VAL A 41 9.24 15.27 -5.45
C VAL A 41 8.45 16.22 -4.57
N SER A 42 7.25 15.82 -4.15
CA SER A 42 6.53 16.54 -3.09
C SER A 42 7.13 16.21 -1.73
N LEU A 43 8.27 16.84 -1.39
CA LEU A 43 9.04 16.56 -0.16
C LEU A 43 8.21 16.65 1.14
N LYS A 44 7.11 17.42 1.12
CA LYS A 44 6.23 17.62 2.28
C LYS A 44 5.20 16.51 2.46
N ASP A 45 4.58 16.04 1.37
CA ASP A 45 3.31 15.31 1.44
C ASP A 45 3.30 13.98 0.68
N PHE A 46 4.47 13.45 0.30
CA PHE A 46 4.58 12.15 -0.38
C PHE A 46 4.44 10.96 0.56
N ARG A 47 4.76 11.14 1.85
CA ARG A 47 4.62 10.10 2.88
C ARG A 47 3.22 10.11 3.45
N LYS A 48 2.67 8.93 3.72
CA LYS A 48 1.37 8.76 4.38
C LYS A 48 1.44 7.64 5.42
N ASP A 49 0.69 7.81 6.49
CA ASP A 49 0.39 6.70 7.40
C ASP A 49 -0.83 5.95 6.86
N ILE A 50 -0.80 4.61 6.92
CA ILE A 50 -1.89 3.75 6.46
C ILE A 50 -2.32 2.80 7.57
N THR A 51 -3.56 2.35 7.50
CA THR A 51 -4.10 1.31 8.38
C THR A 51 -4.42 0.07 7.57
N LEU A 52 -3.91 -1.08 8.00
CA LEU A 52 -4.22 -2.39 7.45
C LEU A 52 -5.15 -3.12 8.41
N ASP A 53 -6.41 -3.22 8.01
CA ASP A 53 -7.45 -3.92 8.76
C ASP A 53 -7.74 -5.29 8.14
N LEU A 54 -7.69 -6.33 8.97
CA LEU A 54 -8.06 -7.69 8.60
C LEU A 54 -9.43 -8.01 9.17
N TYR A 55 -10.37 -8.36 8.30
CA TYR A 55 -11.71 -8.81 8.67
C TYR A 55 -11.84 -10.33 8.48
N ASN A 56 -12.66 -10.98 9.31
CA ASN A 56 -13.05 -12.38 9.10
C ASN A 56 -14.19 -12.49 8.07
N GLU A 57 -14.61 -13.72 7.75
CA GLU A 57 -15.70 -13.99 6.80
C GLU A 57 -17.05 -13.39 7.22
N ALA A 58 -17.24 -13.15 8.53
CA ALA A 58 -18.42 -12.49 9.08
C ALA A 58 -18.32 -10.95 9.04
N GLY A 59 -17.25 -10.38 8.48
CA GLY A 59 -17.02 -8.93 8.41
C GLY A 59 -16.64 -8.29 9.74
N GLN A 60 -16.19 -9.06 10.73
CA GLN A 60 -15.72 -8.54 12.02
C GLN A 60 -14.22 -8.25 11.93
N LEU A 61 -13.79 -7.11 12.48
CA LEU A 61 -12.37 -6.74 12.56
C LEU A 61 -11.64 -7.70 13.51
N VAL A 62 -10.59 -8.36 13.00
CA VAL A 62 -9.79 -9.36 13.72
C VAL A 62 -8.43 -8.79 14.11
N LEU A 63 -7.78 -8.07 13.20
CA LEU A 63 -6.48 -7.44 13.40
C LEU A 63 -6.49 -6.07 12.76
N SER A 64 -5.80 -5.12 13.37
CA SER A 64 -5.48 -3.83 12.76
C SER A 64 -4.01 -3.50 12.98
N TYR A 65 -3.38 -2.95 11.95
CA TYR A 65 -2.00 -2.49 11.99
C TYR A 65 -1.94 -1.06 11.48
N LYS A 66 -1.21 -0.19 12.17
CA LYS A 66 -0.82 1.13 11.64
C LYS A 66 0.57 1.04 11.06
N ILE A 67 0.73 1.43 9.81
CA ILE A 67 2.01 1.41 9.10
C ILE A 67 2.38 2.86 8.81
N TYR A 68 3.57 3.24 9.27
CA TYR A 68 3.99 4.63 9.38
C TYR A 68 4.87 5.07 8.23
N ARG A 69 4.61 6.30 7.79
CA ARG A 69 5.44 7.05 6.86
C ARG A 69 5.70 6.27 5.57
N CYS A 70 4.67 5.68 5.00
CA CYS A 70 4.74 4.90 3.77
C CYS A 70 4.98 5.79 2.55
N TRP A 71 5.75 5.32 1.57
CA TRP A 71 5.84 5.94 0.24
C TRP A 71 5.88 4.88 -0.86
N VAL A 72 5.40 5.27 -2.04
CA VAL A 72 5.45 4.43 -3.24
C VAL A 72 6.89 4.29 -3.71
N SER A 73 7.40 3.06 -3.79
CA SER A 73 8.71 2.76 -4.40
C SER A 73 8.60 2.21 -5.82
N GLU A 74 7.46 1.60 -6.16
CA GLU A 74 7.20 1.01 -7.46
C GLU A 74 5.69 1.10 -7.76
N TYR A 75 5.36 1.45 -9.00
CA TYR A 75 3.98 1.49 -9.49
C TYR A 75 3.89 0.90 -10.88
N GLN A 76 3.13 -0.18 -11.01
CA GLN A 76 2.82 -0.85 -12.26
C GLN A 76 1.36 -0.57 -12.62
N ILE A 77 1.17 0.25 -13.66
CA ILE A 77 -0.16 0.69 -14.13
C ILE A 77 -0.97 -0.42 -14.81
N LEU A 78 -0.31 -1.40 -15.43
CA LEU A 78 -0.92 -2.48 -16.19
C LEU A 78 -0.04 -3.74 -16.09
N PRO A 79 -0.65 -4.94 -16.09
CA PRO A 79 0.10 -6.19 -16.22
C PRO A 79 0.56 -6.36 -17.67
N ASP A 80 1.37 -7.38 -17.91
CA ASP A 80 1.73 -7.79 -19.27
C ASP A 80 0.47 -8.15 -20.07
N LEU A 81 0.27 -7.45 -21.18
CA LEU A 81 -0.89 -7.63 -22.04
C LEU A 81 -0.60 -8.72 -23.08
N ASP A 82 -1.02 -9.95 -22.79
CA ASP A 82 -1.00 -11.05 -23.76
C ASP A 82 -2.40 -11.31 -24.31
N ALA A 83 -2.58 -11.07 -25.61
CA ALA A 83 -3.84 -11.27 -26.32
C ALA A 83 -4.30 -12.74 -26.38
N ASN A 84 -3.42 -13.69 -26.08
CA ASN A 84 -3.74 -15.12 -26.02
C ASN A 84 -4.05 -15.62 -24.60
N ALA A 85 -3.86 -14.78 -23.58
CA ALA A 85 -4.12 -15.12 -22.19
C ALA A 85 -5.47 -14.53 -21.73
N ASN A 86 -6.19 -15.25 -20.86
CA ASN A 86 -7.30 -14.69 -20.10
C ASN A 86 -6.74 -13.85 -18.93
N ALA A 87 -5.97 -12.81 -19.24
CA ALA A 87 -5.34 -11.96 -18.24
C ALA A 87 -6.35 -10.94 -17.69
N ILE A 88 -6.43 -10.85 -16.37
CA ILE A 88 -7.17 -9.79 -15.68
C ILE A 88 -6.21 -8.61 -15.50
N ALA A 89 -6.65 -7.41 -15.84
CA ALA A 89 -5.86 -6.20 -15.66
C ALA A 89 -5.73 -5.87 -14.16
N ILE A 90 -4.54 -6.08 -13.60
CA ILE A 90 -4.18 -5.78 -12.21
C ILE A 90 -3.11 -4.69 -12.20
N GLU A 91 -3.35 -3.62 -11.45
CA GLU A 91 -2.33 -2.64 -11.11
C GLU A 91 -1.68 -3.00 -9.77
N GLN A 92 -0.38 -2.74 -9.65
CA GLN A 92 0.42 -3.07 -8.48
C GLN A 92 1.13 -1.82 -7.95
N LEU A 93 1.04 -1.60 -6.63
CA LEU A 93 1.67 -0.49 -5.93
C LEU A 93 2.51 -1.02 -4.77
N LYS A 94 3.83 -0.82 -4.83
CA LYS A 94 4.75 -1.21 -3.76
C LYS A 94 5.02 -0.03 -2.84
N LEU A 95 4.85 -0.25 -1.55
CA LEU A 95 5.07 0.73 -0.49
C LEU A 95 6.26 0.33 0.37
N GLU A 96 7.20 1.24 0.54
CA GLU A 96 8.21 1.18 1.60
C GLU A 96 7.69 1.91 2.83
N ASN A 97 8.16 1.54 4.02
CA ASN A 97 7.69 2.11 5.29
C ASN A 97 8.84 2.25 6.30
N GLU A 98 8.60 3.07 7.33
CA GLU A 98 9.55 3.30 8.42
C GLU A 98 9.12 2.64 9.74
N GLY A 99 8.12 1.77 9.68
CA GLY A 99 7.68 0.96 10.80
C GLY A 99 6.19 0.70 10.82
N TRP A 100 5.79 -0.20 11.71
CA TRP A 100 4.39 -0.52 11.96
C TRP A 100 4.18 -0.85 13.42
N GLU A 101 2.94 -0.67 13.88
CA GLU A 101 2.49 -1.14 15.18
C GLU A 101 1.16 -1.90 15.02
N ARG A 102 0.96 -2.92 15.85
CA ARG A 102 -0.32 -3.60 15.96
C ARG A 102 -1.22 -2.81 16.91
N ASP A 103 -2.48 -2.62 16.51
CA ASP A 103 -3.47 -2.08 17.42
C ASP A 103 -3.90 -3.18 18.42
N HIS A 104 -3.48 -3.01 19.68
CA HIS A 104 -3.80 -3.95 20.76
C HIS A 104 -5.20 -3.73 21.36
N SER A 105 -5.92 -2.69 20.95
CA SER A 105 -7.33 -2.51 21.33
C SER A 105 -8.26 -3.44 20.54
N VAL A 106 -7.80 -3.99 19.42
CA VAL A 106 -8.52 -5.01 18.64
C VAL A 106 -8.33 -6.38 19.28
N ALA A 107 -9.34 -6.83 20.00
CA ALA A 107 -9.42 -8.18 20.55
C ALA A 107 -9.99 -9.17 19.53
N GLU A 108 -9.62 -10.45 19.65
CA GLU A 108 -10.15 -11.52 18.82
C GLU A 108 -11.69 -11.59 18.96
N PRO A 109 -12.45 -11.46 17.85
CA PRO A 109 -13.90 -11.52 17.90
C PRO A 109 -14.37 -12.94 18.19
N ALA A 110 -15.44 -13.08 18.98
CA ALA A 110 -16.08 -14.37 19.17
C ALA A 110 -16.80 -14.80 17.88
N GLU A 111 -16.64 -16.06 17.49
CA GLU A 111 -17.32 -16.62 16.33
C GLU A 111 -18.85 -16.53 16.48
N PRO A 112 -19.58 -16.11 15.44
CA PRO A 112 -21.03 -16.14 15.46
C PRO A 112 -21.52 -17.58 15.60
N LYS A 113 -22.39 -17.83 16.58
CA LYS A 113 -23.07 -19.12 16.76
C LYS A 113 -24.40 -19.11 16.00
N PHE A 114 -24.69 -20.18 15.28
CA PHE A 114 -25.98 -20.45 14.65
C PHE A 114 -26.79 -21.43 15.49
#